data_AF-A0A4Q7BMJ2-F1
#
_entry.id   AF-A0A4Q7BMJ2-F1
#
_cell.length_a   1.000
_cell.length_b   1.000
_cell.length_c   1.000
_cell.angle_alpha   90.00
_cell.angle_beta   90.00
_cell.angle_gamma   90.00
#
_symmetry.space_group_name_H-M   'P 1'
#
loop_
_entity.id
_entity.type
_entity.pdbx_description
1 polymer ?
#
loop_
_entity_poly.entity_id
_entity_poly.type
_entity_poly.pdbx_seq_one_letter_code
_entity_poly.pdbx_strand_id
1 'polypeptide(L)'
;MSHQVSKSDNDVSNSKILLVLRTLDNTEIADDNPRLTATEKAKIILDFFIEKDWIPNFEPFLEKTDEEDDEDFQERLTQAQQQCDVYNQIFDAYYQRIQLQKKLADLELQLAELPEPEPKNIFTSAFDYQIELKNYDSQIINQSVWKYSQASQQWMSNLLNNIDEWENEHLNLVKNTVELNQELDKKLPVSGNITAEEKHLLDSQLKKLKERLDLGLTPLRTSLINFLSESQQISSNLEQTSSLNGLAQLEHQTRPSFELLAEHTAILCTKTLKKMEWLDQSLDFVKSVVNILRRSAENYLILVDKYQQDLMQIGLENSIESEEVEAWFVEWRRERLTLLKQIQPLLDAGLNNVIDEQTVLDIFSCIEQYQNELDQFYLQKRLGIHTTYAFQPNGHRQEKLEKEQELTKLVHQFMQQLENVIFSTKTTAQKIWLIRFSEVWQNGIVNQITDFLTKEQLIERDDVVQIMSEELRKVQQQNLAACLQDAQSYSDALAQREKDVNTLIFKMRKALMK
;
A
#
# COMPACT_ATOMS: atom_id res chain seq x y z
N MET A 1 -28.96 -36.53 47.14
CA MET A 1 -28.22 -37.15 46.02
C MET A 1 -26.74 -37.14 46.36
N SER A 2 -26.08 -38.31 46.36
CA SER A 2 -24.63 -38.43 46.55
C SER A 2 -23.97 -38.46 45.17
N HIS A 3 -23.05 -37.53 44.88
CA HIS A 3 -22.34 -37.48 43.60
C HIS A 3 -20.88 -37.94 43.78
N GLN A 4 -20.41 -38.83 42.89
CA GLN A 4 -18.98 -39.16 42.75
C GLN A 4 -18.31 -38.21 41.76
N VAL A 5 -17.05 -37.86 42.02
CA VAL A 5 -16.26 -36.89 41.24
C VAL A 5 -15.04 -37.63 40.66
N SER A 6 -14.89 -37.61 39.33
CA SER A 6 -13.67 -38.07 38.65
C SER A 6 -12.89 -36.89 38.09
N LYS A 7 -11.58 -36.83 38.38
CA LYS A 7 -10.65 -35.86 37.80
C LYS A 7 -9.81 -36.57 36.75
N SER A 8 -9.89 -36.17 35.49
CA SER A 8 -8.98 -36.66 34.43
C SER A 8 -7.88 -35.64 34.19
N ASP A 9 -6.72 -35.84 34.80
CA ASP A 9 -5.48 -35.18 34.38
C ASP A 9 -4.70 -36.16 33.50
N ASN A 10 -4.35 -35.74 32.29
CA ASN A 10 -3.43 -36.44 31.40
C ASN A 10 -2.01 -36.38 32.00
N ASP A 11 -1.62 -37.38 32.79
CA ASP A 11 -0.28 -37.98 32.71
C ASP A 11 -0.17 -39.30 33.50
N VAL A 12 0.58 -40.24 32.93
CA VAL A 12 0.67 -41.65 33.33
C VAL A 12 1.35 -41.84 34.70
N SER A 13 0.65 -42.43 35.69
CA SER A 13 1.20 -43.40 36.68
C SER A 13 0.25 -43.55 37.89
N ASN A 14 -0.26 -44.78 38.08
CA ASN A 14 -0.85 -45.35 39.31
C ASN A 14 -0.86 -44.42 40.54
N SER A 15 -1.90 -43.60 40.67
CA SER A 15 -2.16 -42.84 41.89
C SER A 15 -3.66 -42.86 42.18
N LYS A 16 -4.00 -43.39 43.35
CA LYS A 16 -5.35 -43.64 43.85
C LYS A 16 -6.23 -42.40 43.70
N ILE A 17 -7.32 -42.51 42.95
CA ILE A 17 -8.42 -41.54 42.94
C ILE A 17 -8.96 -41.48 44.38
N LEU A 18 -8.64 -40.41 45.11
CA LEU A 18 -9.26 -40.10 46.40
C LEU A 18 -10.66 -39.56 46.10
N LEU A 19 -11.66 -40.43 46.18
CA LEU A 19 -13.07 -40.05 46.21
C LEU A 19 -13.33 -39.26 47.50
N VAL A 20 -13.23 -37.93 47.43
CA VAL A 20 -13.67 -37.05 48.51
C VAL A 20 -15.16 -36.81 48.32
N LEU A 21 -15.97 -37.49 49.13
CA LEU A 21 -17.40 -37.23 49.20
C LEU A 21 -17.59 -35.87 49.88
N ARG A 22 -18.02 -34.86 49.12
CA ARG A 22 -18.41 -33.56 49.67
C ARG A 22 -19.92 -33.43 49.59
N THR A 23 -20.54 -33.23 50.75
CA THR A 23 -21.96 -32.89 50.85
C THR A 23 -22.13 -31.38 50.69
N LEU A 24 -22.98 -30.98 49.74
CA LEU A 24 -23.45 -29.60 49.64
C LEU A 24 -24.55 -29.40 50.69
N ASP A 25 -24.18 -28.91 51.88
CA ASP A 25 -25.14 -28.56 52.93
C ASP A 25 -25.79 -27.21 52.60
N ASN A 26 -26.84 -27.24 51.78
CA ASN A 26 -27.68 -26.08 51.49
C ASN A 26 -29.15 -26.43 51.76
N THR A 27 -29.72 -25.84 52.82
CA THR A 27 -31.10 -26.06 53.27
C THR A 27 -32.14 -25.63 52.24
N GLU A 28 -31.77 -24.80 51.27
CA GLU A 28 -32.67 -24.37 50.20
C GLU A 28 -32.92 -25.47 49.16
N ILE A 29 -32.00 -26.42 49.03
CA ILE A 29 -32.02 -27.50 48.03
C ILE A 29 -32.74 -28.74 48.57
N ALA A 30 -33.09 -28.78 49.87
CA ALA A 30 -33.77 -29.90 50.50
C ALA A 30 -35.09 -30.26 49.78
N ASP A 31 -35.36 -31.56 49.65
CA ASP A 31 -36.51 -32.08 48.88
C ASP A 31 -37.85 -31.55 49.41
N ASP A 32 -37.91 -31.24 50.71
CA ASP A 32 -39.08 -30.74 51.41
C ASP A 32 -39.25 -29.21 51.37
N ASN A 33 -38.30 -28.45 50.84
CA ASN A 33 -38.42 -26.99 50.74
C ASN A 33 -39.42 -26.62 49.64
N PRO A 34 -40.62 -26.08 49.98
CA PRO A 34 -41.67 -25.78 49.01
C PRO A 34 -41.46 -24.42 48.31
N ARG A 35 -40.45 -23.65 48.71
CA ARG A 35 -40.23 -22.28 48.22
C ARG A 35 -39.50 -22.21 46.88
N LEU A 36 -38.86 -23.30 46.46
CA LEU A 36 -38.10 -23.36 45.21
C LEU A 36 -38.61 -24.52 44.36
N THR A 37 -38.81 -24.24 43.08
CA THR A 37 -39.10 -25.23 42.06
C THR A 37 -37.90 -26.15 41.83
N ALA A 38 -38.14 -27.33 41.25
CA ALA A 38 -37.06 -28.25 40.87
C ALA A 38 -36.02 -27.58 39.96
N THR A 39 -36.46 -26.70 39.05
CA THR A 39 -35.59 -25.94 38.15
C THR A 39 -34.70 -24.95 38.89
N GLU A 40 -35.23 -24.25 39.89
CA GLU A 40 -34.45 -23.30 40.71
C GLU A 40 -33.43 -24.02 41.58
N LYS A 41 -33.81 -25.17 42.17
CA LYS A 41 -32.88 -26.03 42.92
C LYS A 41 -31.77 -26.58 42.02
N ALA A 42 -32.11 -27.08 40.83
CA ALA A 42 -31.13 -27.54 39.85
C ALA A 42 -30.16 -26.43 39.44
N LYS A 43 -30.68 -25.21 39.19
CA LYS A 43 -29.83 -24.06 38.87
C LYS A 43 -28.84 -23.75 39.99
N ILE A 44 -29.27 -23.74 41.25
CA ILE A 44 -28.37 -23.50 42.40
C ILE A 44 -27.24 -24.54 42.46
N ILE A 45 -27.56 -25.82 42.20
CA ILE A 45 -26.56 -26.89 42.16
C ILE A 45 -25.58 -26.66 41.01
N LEU A 46 -26.07 -26.38 39.80
CA LEU A 46 -25.21 -26.16 38.63
C LEU A 46 -24.34 -24.91 38.77
N ASP A 47 -24.89 -23.82 39.29
CA ASP A 47 -24.15 -22.57 39.55
C ASP A 47 -23.04 -22.80 40.59
N PHE A 48 -23.25 -23.67 41.58
CA PHE A 48 -22.20 -24.05 42.54
C PHE A 48 -21.02 -24.77 41.86
N PHE A 49 -21.28 -25.70 40.93
CA PHE A 49 -20.22 -26.35 40.15
C PHE A 49 -19.42 -25.32 39.34
N ILE A 50 -20.11 -24.37 38.71
CA ILE A 50 -19.48 -23.32 37.90
C ILE A 50 -18.63 -22.38 38.76
N GLU A 51 -19.11 -21.98 39.95
CA GLU A 51 -18.37 -21.11 40.87
C GLU A 51 -17.05 -21.74 41.34
N LYS A 52 -17.04 -23.06 41.50
CA LYS A 52 -15.85 -23.83 41.92
C LYS A 52 -14.97 -24.31 40.77
N ASP A 53 -15.34 -23.99 39.52
CA ASP A 53 -14.71 -24.50 38.30
C ASP A 53 -14.66 -26.04 38.26
N TRP A 54 -15.75 -26.67 38.68
CA TRP A 54 -15.93 -28.11 38.69
C TRP A 54 -16.84 -28.53 37.54
N ILE A 55 -16.53 -29.68 36.94
CA ILE A 55 -17.35 -30.30 35.90
C ILE A 55 -18.12 -31.46 36.55
N PRO A 56 -19.45 -31.36 36.73
CA PRO A 56 -20.26 -32.49 37.17
C PRO A 56 -20.26 -33.56 36.07
N ASN A 57 -20.08 -34.82 36.47
CA ASN A 57 -20.31 -35.96 35.60
C ASN A 57 -21.56 -36.68 36.10
N PHE A 58 -22.64 -36.63 35.31
CA PHE A 58 -23.85 -37.38 35.61
C PHE A 58 -23.67 -38.82 35.15
N GLU A 59 -23.70 -39.77 36.09
CA GLU A 59 -23.61 -41.21 35.82
C GLU A 59 -24.87 -41.92 36.36
N PRO A 60 -25.32 -43.01 35.71
CA PRO A 60 -26.45 -43.79 36.19
C PRO A 60 -26.18 -44.35 37.59
N PHE A 61 -27.13 -44.15 38.50
CA PHE A 61 -27.10 -44.76 39.83
C PHE A 61 -28.32 -45.67 39.99
N LEU A 62 -28.14 -46.95 39.65
CA LEU A 62 -29.19 -47.98 39.71
C LEU A 62 -28.63 -49.25 40.34
N GLU A 63 -29.39 -49.84 41.26
CA GLU A 63 -29.13 -51.18 41.80
C GLU A 63 -30.05 -52.19 41.11
N LYS A 64 -29.51 -53.38 40.84
CA LYS A 64 -30.31 -54.49 40.30
C LYS A 64 -31.25 -55.00 41.38
N THR A 65 -32.53 -55.13 41.06
CA THR A 65 -33.52 -55.64 42.02
C THR A 65 -33.57 -57.18 42.01
N ASP A 66 -33.91 -57.80 43.14
CA ASP A 66 -33.85 -59.28 43.30
C ASP A 66 -34.81 -60.05 42.37
N GLU A 67 -35.83 -59.38 41.83
CA GLU A 67 -36.88 -59.97 40.97
C GLU A 67 -36.69 -59.65 39.47
N GLU A 68 -35.65 -58.92 39.11
CA GLU A 68 -35.39 -58.42 37.75
C GLU A 68 -34.38 -59.31 37.01
N ASP A 69 -34.70 -59.66 35.76
CA ASP A 69 -33.78 -60.42 34.94
C ASP A 69 -32.62 -59.54 34.39
N ASP A 70 -31.61 -60.18 33.80
CA ASP A 70 -30.43 -59.46 33.30
C ASP A 70 -30.74 -58.58 32.09
N GLU A 71 -31.74 -58.92 31.28
CA GLU A 71 -32.10 -58.15 30.08
C GLU A 71 -32.82 -56.85 30.48
N ASP A 72 -33.80 -56.94 31.39
CA ASP A 72 -34.55 -55.79 31.92
C ASP A 72 -33.63 -54.79 32.65
N PHE A 73 -32.67 -55.29 33.45
CA PHE A 73 -31.70 -54.43 34.13
C PHE A 73 -30.78 -53.71 33.15
N GLN A 74 -30.30 -54.39 32.11
CA GLN A 74 -29.44 -53.78 31.08
C GLN A 74 -30.21 -52.73 30.26
N GLU A 75 -31.49 -52.96 29.97
CA GLU A 75 -32.32 -51.98 29.28
C GLU A 75 -32.48 -50.71 30.14
N ARG A 76 -32.80 -50.85 31.43
CA ARG A 76 -32.88 -49.72 32.36
C ARG A 76 -31.56 -48.97 32.52
N LEU A 77 -30.44 -49.70 32.61
CA LEU A 77 -29.11 -49.09 32.70
C LEU A 77 -28.79 -48.29 31.43
N THR A 78 -29.12 -48.82 30.25
CA THR A 78 -28.92 -48.14 28.96
C THR A 78 -29.78 -46.88 28.86
N GLN A 79 -31.05 -46.95 29.28
CA GLN A 79 -31.95 -45.78 29.31
C GLN A 79 -31.45 -44.70 30.27
N ALA A 80 -30.98 -45.09 31.46
CA ALA A 80 -30.41 -44.17 32.43
C ALA A 80 -29.10 -43.54 31.92
N GLN A 81 -28.25 -44.30 31.23
CA GLN A 81 -27.03 -43.77 30.61
C GLN A 81 -27.35 -42.73 29.55
N GLN A 82 -28.31 -43.01 28.64
CA GLN A 82 -28.74 -42.04 27.64
C GLN A 82 -29.27 -40.75 28.27
N GLN A 83 -30.00 -40.86 29.39
CA GLN A 83 -30.51 -39.69 30.11
C GLN A 83 -29.39 -38.87 30.76
N CYS A 84 -28.41 -39.54 31.36
CA CYS A 84 -27.21 -38.92 31.91
C CYS A 84 -26.36 -38.22 30.83
N ASP A 85 -26.19 -38.83 29.66
CA ASP A 85 -25.45 -38.25 28.54
C ASP A 85 -26.11 -36.94 28.06
N VAL A 86 -27.45 -36.91 28.00
CA VAL A 86 -28.21 -35.68 27.69
C VAL A 86 -27.98 -34.61 28.75
N TYR A 87 -27.93 -34.96 30.03
CA TYR A 87 -27.65 -33.99 31.10
C TYR A 87 -26.23 -33.43 31.03
N ASN A 88 -25.23 -34.26 30.74
CA ASN A 88 -23.85 -33.81 30.51
C ASN A 88 -23.78 -32.81 29.35
N GLN A 89 -24.44 -33.11 28.21
CA GLN A 89 -24.49 -32.20 27.05
C GLN A 89 -25.18 -30.85 27.38
N ILE A 90 -26.28 -30.89 28.14
CA ILE A 90 -26.98 -29.68 28.56
C ILE A 90 -26.09 -28.84 29.49
N PHE A 91 -25.36 -29.47 30.41
CA PHE A 91 -24.43 -28.77 31.28
C PHE A 91 -23.29 -28.13 30.50
N ASP A 92 -22.69 -28.83 29.54
CA ASP A 92 -21.62 -28.30 28.69
C ASP A 92 -22.10 -27.03 27.95
N ALA A 93 -23.30 -27.07 27.38
CA ALA A 93 -23.91 -25.92 26.72
C ALA A 93 -24.17 -24.76 27.71
N TYR A 94 -24.64 -25.06 28.92
CA TYR A 94 -24.85 -24.06 29.98
C TYR A 94 -23.54 -23.40 30.42
N TYR A 95 -22.48 -24.19 30.65
CA TYR A 95 -21.15 -23.71 31.00
C TYR A 95 -20.58 -22.81 29.90
N GLN A 96 -20.64 -23.24 28.63
CA GLN A 96 -20.20 -22.43 27.49
C GLN A 96 -20.95 -21.10 27.41
N ARG A 97 -22.27 -21.09 27.64
CA ARG A 97 -23.06 -19.85 27.65
C ARG A 97 -22.55 -18.86 28.70
N ILE A 98 -22.27 -19.32 29.92
CA ILE A 98 -21.75 -18.46 31.00
C ILE A 98 -20.35 -17.92 30.64
N GLN A 99 -19.48 -18.74 30.06
CA GLN A 99 -18.15 -18.28 29.63
C GLN A 99 -18.23 -17.24 28.51
N LEU A 100 -19.15 -17.41 27.55
CA LEU A 100 -19.40 -16.43 26.51
C LEU A 100 -19.98 -15.12 27.08
N GLN A 101 -20.86 -15.19 28.07
CA GLN A 101 -21.37 -13.99 28.76
C GLN A 101 -20.26 -13.23 29.49
N LYS A 102 -19.33 -13.93 30.15
CA LYS A 102 -18.16 -13.29 30.77
C LYS A 102 -17.28 -12.59 29.72
N LYS A 103 -16.96 -13.27 28.61
CA LYS A 103 -16.20 -12.66 27.50
C LYS A 103 -16.91 -11.45 26.90
N LEU A 104 -18.23 -11.51 26.79
CA LEU A 104 -19.03 -10.40 26.28
C LEU A 104 -18.96 -9.20 27.23
N ALA A 105 -19.09 -9.42 28.55
CA ALA A 105 -18.91 -8.36 29.54
C ALA A 105 -17.50 -7.76 29.52
N ASP A 106 -16.46 -8.58 29.38
CA ASP A 106 -15.08 -8.09 29.23
C ASP A 106 -14.89 -7.24 27.96
N LEU A 107 -15.48 -7.67 26.83
CA LEU A 107 -15.46 -6.91 25.58
C LEU A 107 -16.26 -5.60 25.69
N GLU A 108 -17.40 -5.61 26.39
CA GLU A 108 -18.19 -4.39 26.67
C GLU A 108 -17.38 -3.40 27.53
N LEU A 109 -16.62 -3.89 28.50
CA LEU A 109 -15.75 -3.08 29.34
C LEU A 109 -14.59 -2.48 28.52
N GLN A 110 -13.97 -3.28 27.66
CA GLN A 110 -12.97 -2.80 26.70
C GLN A 110 -13.55 -1.76 25.73
N LEU A 111 -14.78 -1.96 25.23
CA LEU A 111 -15.48 -0.99 24.38
C LEU A 111 -15.79 0.30 25.13
N ALA A 112 -16.13 0.24 26.42
CA ALA A 112 -16.40 1.41 27.25
C ALA A 112 -15.13 2.20 27.62
N GLU A 113 -13.97 1.55 27.62
CA GLU A 113 -12.65 2.20 27.79
C GLU A 113 -12.14 2.84 26.50
N LEU A 114 -12.71 2.50 25.33
CA LEU A 114 -12.44 3.23 24.10
C LEU A 114 -13.02 4.65 24.19
N PRO A 115 -12.35 5.65 23.61
CA PRO A 115 -12.92 6.99 23.49
C PRO A 115 -14.27 6.93 22.75
N GLU A 116 -15.20 7.82 23.10
CA GLU A 116 -16.47 7.95 22.38
C GLU A 116 -16.19 8.01 20.86
N PRO A 117 -16.94 7.27 20.03
CA PRO A 117 -16.75 7.32 18.58
C PRO A 117 -16.87 8.77 18.15
N GLU A 118 -15.88 9.24 17.37
CA GLU A 118 -15.83 10.63 16.93
C GLU A 118 -17.20 11.06 16.40
N PRO A 119 -17.68 12.26 16.77
CA PRO A 119 -18.93 12.79 16.23
C PRO A 119 -18.83 12.68 14.72
N LYS A 120 -19.79 11.98 14.12
CA LYS A 120 -19.75 11.67 12.70
C LYS A 120 -19.79 12.99 11.92
N ASN A 121 -18.63 13.48 11.50
CA ASN A 121 -18.52 14.73 10.75
C ASN A 121 -19.36 14.58 9.47
N ILE A 122 -20.37 15.45 9.33
CA ILE A 122 -21.30 15.45 8.19
C ILE A 122 -20.61 16.07 6.96
N PHE A 123 -19.55 16.85 7.17
CA PHE A 123 -18.80 17.56 6.15
C PHE A 123 -17.58 16.78 5.69
N THR A 124 -17.84 15.71 4.95
CA THR A 124 -16.83 14.86 4.30
C THR A 124 -16.88 15.02 2.78
N SER A 125 -16.05 14.28 2.04
CA SER A 125 -16.17 14.18 0.58
C SER A 125 -17.53 13.68 0.09
N ALA A 126 -18.32 13.06 0.98
CA ALA A 126 -19.69 12.61 0.73
C ALA A 126 -20.76 13.68 1.08
N PHE A 127 -20.36 14.92 1.40
CA PHE A 127 -21.28 16.01 1.72
C PHE A 127 -22.32 16.22 0.62
N ASP A 128 -23.58 15.99 0.95
CA ASP A 128 -24.72 16.20 0.06
C ASP A 128 -25.31 17.60 0.27
N TYR A 129 -24.78 18.55 -0.50
CA TYR A 129 -25.22 19.94 -0.50
C TYR A 129 -26.71 20.10 -0.85
N GLN A 130 -27.35 19.12 -1.50
CA GLN A 130 -28.78 19.19 -1.82
C GLN A 130 -29.65 19.11 -0.57
N ILE A 131 -29.16 18.46 0.50
CA ILE A 131 -29.88 18.39 1.78
C ILE A 131 -29.89 19.77 2.42
N GLU A 132 -28.75 20.46 2.47
CA GLU A 132 -28.67 21.80 3.05
C GLU A 132 -29.41 22.84 2.20
N LEU A 133 -29.34 22.71 0.87
CA LEU A 133 -30.07 23.59 -0.06
C LEU A 133 -31.59 23.59 0.17
N LYS A 134 -32.19 22.53 0.74
CA LYS A 134 -33.62 22.50 1.08
C LYS A 134 -34.03 23.58 2.10
N ASN A 135 -33.07 24.09 2.87
CA ASN A 135 -33.32 25.17 3.83
C ASN A 135 -33.40 26.56 3.16
N TYR A 136 -33.15 26.63 1.84
CA TYR A 136 -33.13 27.86 1.07
C TYR A 136 -34.27 27.87 0.04
N ASP A 137 -35.08 28.93 0.04
CA ASP A 137 -36.05 29.17 -1.03
C ASP A 137 -35.37 29.89 -2.19
N SER A 138 -34.72 29.11 -3.06
CA SER A 138 -33.92 29.66 -4.15
C SER A 138 -34.72 30.51 -5.14
N GLN A 139 -36.01 30.21 -5.33
CA GLN A 139 -36.88 31.01 -6.20
C GLN A 139 -37.06 32.42 -5.63
N ILE A 140 -37.33 32.53 -4.33
CA ILE A 140 -37.47 33.82 -3.64
C ILE A 140 -36.12 34.54 -3.54
N ILE A 141 -35.04 33.80 -3.29
CA ILE A 141 -33.68 34.35 -3.15
C ILE A 141 -33.24 34.99 -4.47
N ASN A 142 -33.39 34.29 -5.59
CA ASN A 142 -32.94 34.78 -6.91
C ASN A 142 -33.67 36.06 -7.36
N GLN A 143 -34.92 36.26 -6.93
CA GLN A 143 -35.73 37.43 -7.27
C GLN A 143 -35.36 38.71 -6.51
N SER A 144 -34.58 38.64 -5.44
CA SER A 144 -34.25 39.79 -4.61
C SER A 144 -32.75 39.92 -4.40
N VAL A 145 -32.17 41.06 -4.81
CA VAL A 145 -30.72 41.34 -4.62
C VAL A 145 -30.33 41.22 -3.14
N TRP A 146 -31.19 41.70 -2.25
CA TRP A 146 -30.97 41.67 -0.81
C TRP A 146 -31.00 40.25 -0.24
N LYS A 147 -32.01 39.45 -0.61
CA LYS A 147 -32.09 38.06 -0.16
C LYS A 147 -30.97 37.22 -0.77
N TYR A 148 -30.61 37.48 -2.02
CA TYR A 148 -29.47 36.86 -2.68
C TYR A 148 -28.16 37.10 -1.92
N SER A 149 -27.84 38.35 -1.59
CA SER A 149 -26.58 38.67 -0.89
C SER A 149 -26.55 38.06 0.51
N GLN A 150 -27.65 38.14 1.27
CA GLN A 150 -27.75 37.53 2.59
C GLN A 150 -27.63 36.01 2.55
N ALA A 151 -28.36 35.33 1.67
CA ALA A 151 -28.30 33.88 1.53
C ALA A 151 -26.91 33.41 1.07
N SER A 152 -26.29 34.13 0.14
CA SER A 152 -24.92 33.84 -0.33
C SER A 152 -23.89 33.99 0.79
N GLN A 153 -24.01 35.03 1.64
CA GLN A 153 -23.14 35.20 2.81
C GLN A 153 -23.33 34.07 3.82
N GLN A 154 -24.58 33.76 4.17
CA GLN A 154 -24.88 32.66 5.10
C GLN A 154 -24.33 31.33 4.60
N TRP A 155 -24.54 31.04 3.32
CA TRP A 155 -24.03 29.83 2.68
C TRP A 155 -22.49 29.75 2.73
N MET A 156 -21.79 30.82 2.34
CA MET A 156 -20.32 30.88 2.42
C MET A 156 -19.79 30.76 3.85
N SER A 157 -20.42 31.44 4.81
CA SER A 157 -20.03 31.35 6.22
C SER A 157 -20.23 29.94 6.79
N ASN A 158 -21.31 29.26 6.42
CA ASN A 158 -21.54 27.87 6.83
C ASN A 158 -20.44 26.94 6.29
N LEU A 159 -20.10 27.04 4.99
CA LEU A 159 -19.03 26.23 4.41
C LEU A 159 -17.67 26.52 5.06
N LEU A 160 -17.36 27.79 5.37
CA LEU A 160 -16.13 28.16 6.06
C LEU A 160 -16.08 27.57 7.47
N ASN A 161 -17.17 27.67 8.23
CA ASN A 161 -17.26 27.07 9.57
C ASN A 161 -17.08 25.55 9.52
N ASN A 162 -17.72 24.88 8.56
CA ASN A 162 -17.59 23.43 8.40
C ASN A 162 -16.15 23.02 8.04
N ILE A 163 -15.43 23.83 7.25
CA ILE A 163 -14.01 23.61 6.96
C ILE A 163 -13.15 23.79 8.21
N ASP A 164 -13.44 24.80 9.03
CA ASP A 164 -12.70 25.05 10.27
C ASP A 164 -12.93 23.93 11.29
N GLU A 165 -14.16 23.44 11.43
CA GLU A 165 -14.49 22.25 12.24
C GLU A 165 -13.74 21.01 11.73
N TRP A 166 -13.80 20.75 10.42
CA TRP A 166 -13.08 19.63 9.80
C TRP A 166 -11.57 19.71 10.02
N GLU A 167 -10.95 20.90 9.87
CA GLU A 167 -9.51 21.09 10.12
C GLU A 167 -9.13 20.82 11.57
N ASN A 168 -9.97 21.25 12.52
CA ASN A 168 -9.73 21.03 13.95
C ASN A 168 -9.79 19.55 14.33
N GLU A 169 -10.66 18.77 13.68
CA GLU A 169 -10.71 17.31 13.85
C GLU A 169 -9.51 16.62 13.19
N HIS A 170 -9.01 17.16 12.07
CA HIS A 170 -7.94 16.56 11.27
C HIS A 170 -6.59 17.29 11.43
N LEU A 171 -6.31 17.85 12.61
CA LEU A 171 -5.09 18.64 12.86
C LEU A 171 -3.80 17.89 12.53
N ASN A 172 -3.75 16.59 12.83
CA ASN A 172 -2.59 15.74 12.52
C ASN A 172 -2.33 15.66 11.01
N LEU A 173 -3.39 15.45 10.21
CA LEU A 173 -3.30 15.40 8.75
C LEU A 173 -2.84 16.75 8.19
N VAL A 174 -3.39 17.86 8.67
CA VAL A 174 -2.99 19.20 8.22
C VAL A 174 -1.53 19.48 8.57
N LYS A 175 -1.08 19.14 9.78
CA LYS A 175 0.32 19.25 10.17
C LYS A 175 1.23 18.41 9.26
N ASN A 176 0.87 17.15 9.02
CA ASN A 176 1.60 16.27 8.11
C ASN A 176 1.66 16.83 6.68
N THR A 177 0.57 17.45 6.21
CA THR A 177 0.51 18.08 4.88
C THR A 177 1.46 19.27 4.79
N VAL A 178 1.54 20.10 5.83
CA VAL A 178 2.48 21.22 5.91
C VAL A 178 3.93 20.72 5.91
N GLU A 179 4.23 19.69 6.71
CA GLU A 179 5.56 19.06 6.75
C GLU A 179 5.94 18.47 5.39
N LEU A 180 5.03 17.75 4.72
CA LEU A 180 5.23 17.24 3.37
C LEU A 180 5.51 18.34 2.34
N ASN A 181 4.75 19.44 2.38
CA ASN A 181 4.98 20.58 1.50
C ASN A 181 6.33 21.24 1.75
N GLN A 182 6.74 21.40 3.01
CA GLN A 182 8.07 21.90 3.36
C GLN A 182 9.17 20.96 2.86
N GLU A 183 9.00 19.65 3.01
CA GLU A 183 9.92 18.67 2.45
C GLU A 183 9.97 18.76 0.93
N LEU A 184 8.86 18.93 0.23
CA LEU A 184 8.86 19.08 -1.23
C LEU A 184 9.50 20.40 -1.69
N ASP A 185 9.44 21.46 -0.89
CA ASP A 185 10.01 22.77 -1.18
C ASP A 185 11.51 22.92 -0.93
N LYS A 186 12.11 22.00 -0.17
CA LYS A 186 13.57 22.01 0.03
C LYS A 186 14.28 21.88 -1.32
N LYS A 187 15.18 22.81 -1.61
CA LYS A 187 15.97 22.76 -2.84
C LYS A 187 16.87 21.52 -2.83
N LEU A 188 16.97 20.85 -3.97
CA LEU A 188 17.96 19.79 -4.16
C LEU A 188 19.38 20.38 -4.09
N PRO A 189 20.38 19.59 -3.65
CA PRO A 189 21.77 20.01 -3.71
C PRO A 189 22.19 20.31 -5.16
N VAL A 190 23.13 21.23 -5.33
CA VAL A 190 23.60 21.66 -6.65
C VAL A 190 24.96 21.04 -6.90
N SER A 191 25.10 20.32 -8.02
CA SER A 191 26.38 19.88 -8.57
C SER A 191 26.71 20.68 -9.83
N GLY A 192 27.99 20.94 -10.07
CA GLY A 192 28.49 21.51 -11.33
C GLY A 192 28.64 20.47 -12.46
N ASN A 193 28.55 19.18 -12.14
CA ASN A 193 28.85 18.07 -13.07
C ASN A 193 27.59 17.50 -13.74
N ILE A 194 26.40 17.97 -13.36
CA ILE A 194 25.12 17.61 -14.01
C ILE A 194 24.87 18.44 -15.27
N THR A 195 24.29 17.81 -16.28
CA THR A 195 23.80 18.48 -17.49
C THR A 195 22.48 19.20 -17.22
N ALA A 196 22.10 20.11 -18.13
CA ALA A 196 20.81 20.80 -18.05
C ALA A 196 19.61 19.84 -18.12
N GLU A 197 19.71 18.77 -18.92
CA GLU A 197 18.65 17.77 -19.07
C GLU A 197 18.44 16.95 -17.79
N GLU A 198 19.53 16.53 -17.13
CA GLU A 198 19.43 15.77 -15.88
C GLU A 198 18.93 16.64 -14.73
N LYS A 199 19.40 17.89 -14.66
CA LYS A 199 18.89 18.85 -13.69
C LYS A 199 17.39 19.04 -13.87
N HIS A 200 16.96 19.27 -15.12
CA HIS A 200 15.53 19.39 -15.43
C HIS A 200 14.76 18.12 -15.06
N LEU A 201 15.29 16.92 -15.33
CA LEU A 201 14.64 15.66 -14.95
C LEU A 201 14.41 15.59 -13.44
N LEU A 202 15.46 15.78 -12.63
CA LEU A 202 15.41 15.73 -11.17
C LEU A 202 14.43 16.77 -10.59
N ASP A 203 14.53 18.03 -11.04
CA ASP A 203 13.65 19.11 -10.61
C ASP A 203 12.18 18.83 -11.02
N SER A 204 11.97 18.28 -12.23
CA SER A 204 10.63 18.01 -12.75
C SER A 204 9.89 16.91 -11.99
N GLN A 205 10.60 15.89 -11.48
CA GLN A 205 10.01 14.79 -10.72
C GLN A 205 9.42 15.28 -9.40
N LEU A 206 10.19 16.05 -8.62
CA LEU A 206 9.69 16.65 -7.38
C LEU A 206 8.59 17.67 -7.64
N LYS A 207 8.73 18.49 -8.70
CA LYS A 207 7.71 19.49 -9.06
C LYS A 207 6.37 18.83 -9.42
N LYS A 208 6.37 17.76 -10.21
CA LYS A 208 5.15 17.01 -10.56
C LYS A 208 4.47 16.43 -9.33
N LEU A 209 5.24 15.84 -8.42
CA LEU A 209 4.71 15.32 -7.16
C LEU A 209 4.11 16.46 -6.32
N LYS A 210 4.78 17.61 -6.24
CA LYS A 210 4.26 18.80 -5.56
C LYS A 210 2.94 19.29 -6.17
N GLU A 211 2.86 19.41 -7.49
CA GLU A 211 1.62 19.83 -8.17
C GLU A 211 0.47 18.83 -7.94
N ARG A 212 0.79 17.54 -7.86
CA ARG A 212 -0.18 16.49 -7.55
C ARG A 212 -0.63 16.55 -6.09
N LEU A 213 0.29 16.88 -5.20
CA LEU A 213 0.09 17.01 -3.76
C LEU A 213 -0.15 18.46 -3.32
N ASP A 214 -0.62 19.35 -4.22
CA ASP A 214 -1.10 20.68 -3.86
C ASP A 214 -2.44 20.53 -3.11
N LEU A 215 -2.28 20.07 -1.87
CA LEU A 215 -3.27 19.60 -0.93
C LEU A 215 -3.27 20.65 0.17
N GLY A 216 -4.34 21.42 0.23
CA GLY A 216 -4.42 22.48 1.19
C GLY A 216 -5.82 23.06 1.25
N LEU A 217 -6.23 23.40 2.46
CA LEU A 217 -7.45 24.15 2.69
C LEU A 217 -7.25 25.64 2.34
N THR A 218 -6.00 26.12 2.20
CA THR A 218 -5.71 27.53 1.92
C THR A 218 -6.31 28.01 0.59
N PRO A 219 -6.08 27.36 -0.57
CA PRO A 219 -6.69 27.81 -1.82
C PRO A 219 -8.23 27.75 -1.80
N LEU A 220 -8.78 26.74 -1.12
CA LEU A 220 -10.23 26.60 -0.90
C LEU A 220 -10.78 27.78 -0.09
N ARG A 221 -10.17 28.07 1.07
CA ARG A 221 -10.52 29.20 1.94
C ARG A 221 -10.44 30.52 1.21
N THR A 222 -9.34 30.76 0.47
CA THR A 222 -9.19 31.98 -0.33
C THR A 222 -10.34 32.13 -1.33
N SER A 223 -10.72 31.04 -2.01
CA SER A 223 -11.84 31.06 -2.96
C SER A 223 -13.18 31.38 -2.28
N LEU A 224 -13.49 30.73 -1.15
CA LEU A 224 -14.73 30.97 -0.40
C LEU A 224 -14.78 32.38 0.21
N ILE A 225 -13.66 32.88 0.74
CA ILE A 225 -13.55 34.25 1.25
C ILE A 225 -13.77 35.27 0.14
N ASN A 226 -13.26 35.02 -1.08
CA ASN A 226 -13.51 35.91 -2.21
C ASN A 226 -15.00 35.99 -2.53
N PHE A 227 -15.70 34.85 -2.67
CA PHE A 227 -17.16 34.84 -2.88
C PHE A 227 -17.94 35.50 -1.73
N LEU A 228 -17.52 35.28 -0.49
CA LEU A 228 -18.11 35.95 0.68
C LEU A 228 -17.93 37.47 0.60
N SER A 229 -16.73 37.93 0.26
CA SER A 229 -16.40 39.36 0.15
C SER A 229 -17.19 40.05 -0.97
N GLU A 230 -17.35 39.40 -2.12
CA GLU A 230 -18.16 39.90 -3.23
C GLU A 230 -19.63 40.03 -2.81
N SER A 231 -20.16 39.04 -2.08
CA SER A 231 -21.52 39.11 -1.56
C SER A 231 -21.71 40.19 -0.49
N GLN A 232 -20.71 40.40 0.38
CA GLN A 232 -20.72 41.50 1.36
C GLN A 232 -20.68 42.87 0.68
N GLN A 233 -19.92 42.99 -0.42
CA GLN A 233 -19.87 44.21 -1.23
C GLN A 233 -21.24 44.53 -1.83
N ILE A 234 -21.99 43.54 -2.30
CA ILE A 234 -23.37 43.73 -2.78
C ILE A 234 -24.25 44.32 -1.68
N SER A 235 -24.23 43.75 -0.47
CA SER A 235 -25.00 44.30 0.67
C SER A 235 -24.56 45.71 1.04
N SER A 236 -23.25 45.97 1.10
CA SER A 236 -22.72 47.31 1.42
C SER A 236 -23.15 48.36 0.40
N ASN A 237 -23.11 48.02 -0.90
CA ASN A 237 -23.58 48.90 -1.96
C ASN A 237 -25.09 49.17 -1.86
N LEU A 238 -25.90 48.17 -1.48
CA LEU A 238 -27.34 48.32 -1.26
C LEU A 238 -27.62 49.27 -0.08
N GLU A 239 -26.88 49.16 1.02
CA GLU A 239 -27.01 50.03 2.19
C GLU A 239 -26.59 51.49 1.93
N GLN A 240 -25.54 51.69 1.12
CA GLN A 240 -24.98 53.01 0.84
C GLN A 240 -25.71 53.76 -0.28
N THR A 241 -26.53 53.08 -1.07
CA THR A 241 -27.24 53.68 -2.20
C THR A 241 -28.37 54.60 -1.73
N SER A 242 -28.34 55.86 -2.16
CA SER A 242 -29.35 56.88 -1.82
C SER A 242 -30.16 57.39 -3.02
N SER A 243 -30.06 56.74 -4.19
CA SER A 243 -30.75 57.15 -5.41
C SER A 243 -31.48 55.98 -6.10
N LEU A 244 -32.61 56.27 -6.75
CA LEU A 244 -33.37 55.29 -7.53
C LEU A 244 -32.56 54.72 -8.70
N ASN A 245 -31.71 55.53 -9.33
CA ASN A 245 -30.83 55.08 -10.41
C ASN A 245 -29.78 54.07 -9.88
N GLY A 246 -29.21 54.32 -8.71
CA GLY A 246 -28.28 53.38 -8.07
C GLY A 246 -28.94 52.04 -7.74
N LEU A 247 -30.19 52.06 -7.23
CA LEU A 247 -30.94 50.82 -6.95
C LEU A 247 -31.22 50.03 -8.23
N ALA A 248 -31.63 50.72 -9.31
CA ALA A 248 -31.84 50.08 -10.61
C ALA A 248 -30.55 49.46 -11.17
N GLN A 249 -29.39 50.12 -10.98
CA GLN A 249 -28.10 49.56 -11.39
C GLN A 249 -27.76 48.28 -10.63
N LEU A 250 -27.96 48.25 -9.30
CA LEU A 250 -27.74 47.07 -8.48
C LEU A 250 -28.70 45.93 -8.81
N GLU A 251 -29.94 46.24 -9.19
CA GLU A 251 -30.92 45.26 -9.65
C GLU A 251 -30.48 44.55 -10.94
N HIS A 252 -29.86 45.29 -11.87
CA HIS A 252 -29.41 44.78 -13.17
C HIS A 252 -27.99 44.17 -13.16
N GLN A 253 -27.27 44.22 -12.03
CA GLN A 253 -25.94 43.59 -11.93
C GLN A 253 -26.06 42.07 -12.20
N THR A 254 -25.25 41.58 -13.14
CA THR A 254 -25.18 40.16 -13.46
C THR A 254 -24.64 39.38 -12.28
N ARG A 255 -25.40 38.37 -11.85
CA ARG A 255 -25.05 37.44 -10.78
C ARG A 255 -25.44 36.01 -11.18
N PRO A 256 -24.71 34.98 -10.72
CA PRO A 256 -25.15 33.60 -10.90
C PRO A 256 -26.44 33.35 -10.12
N SER A 257 -27.14 32.26 -10.41
CA SER A 257 -28.21 31.81 -9.53
C SER A 257 -27.62 31.33 -8.20
N PHE A 258 -28.40 31.44 -7.13
CA PHE A 258 -27.99 30.96 -5.81
C PHE A 258 -27.64 29.46 -5.84
N GLU A 259 -28.40 28.67 -6.59
CA GLU A 259 -28.15 27.24 -6.76
C GLU A 259 -26.80 26.96 -7.42
N LEU A 260 -26.43 27.72 -8.46
CA LEU A 260 -25.15 27.56 -9.13
C LEU A 260 -23.99 27.95 -8.21
N LEU A 261 -24.13 29.04 -7.46
CA LEU A 261 -23.15 29.43 -6.44
C LEU A 261 -22.99 28.31 -5.41
N ALA A 262 -24.10 27.78 -4.90
CA ALA A 262 -24.10 26.75 -3.88
C ALA A 262 -23.48 25.44 -4.37
N GLU A 263 -23.89 24.97 -5.55
CA GLU A 263 -23.33 23.78 -6.19
C GLU A 263 -21.83 23.94 -6.45
N HIS A 264 -21.42 25.07 -7.05
CA HIS A 264 -20.01 25.30 -7.38
C HIS A 264 -19.11 25.24 -6.15
N THR A 265 -19.52 25.93 -5.09
CA THR A 265 -18.74 26.04 -3.85
C THR A 265 -18.76 24.74 -3.04
N ALA A 266 -19.89 24.02 -2.99
CA ALA A 266 -19.94 22.68 -2.40
C ALA A 266 -19.09 21.66 -3.17
N ILE A 267 -19.11 21.69 -4.51
CA ILE A 267 -18.26 20.83 -5.34
C ILE A 267 -16.77 21.14 -5.08
N LEU A 268 -16.42 22.41 -4.89
CA LEU A 268 -15.05 22.80 -4.57
C LEU A 268 -14.61 22.23 -3.20
N CYS A 269 -15.49 22.32 -2.19
CA CYS A 269 -15.26 21.72 -0.87
C CYS A 269 -15.09 20.20 -0.96
N THR A 270 -16.07 19.48 -1.50
CA THR A 270 -16.06 18.00 -1.61
C THR A 270 -14.86 17.49 -2.40
N LYS A 271 -14.46 18.17 -3.50
CA LYS A 271 -13.25 17.82 -4.24
C LYS A 271 -11.98 17.98 -3.41
N THR A 272 -11.90 19.03 -2.61
CA THR A 272 -10.74 19.30 -1.74
C THR A 272 -10.68 18.27 -0.61
N LEU A 273 -11.81 18.04 0.07
CA LEU A 273 -11.93 17.03 1.13
C LEU A 273 -11.59 15.64 0.62
N LYS A 274 -12.09 15.24 -0.55
CA LYS A 274 -11.75 13.95 -1.18
C LYS A 274 -10.25 13.75 -1.35
N LYS A 275 -9.52 14.81 -1.71
CA LYS A 275 -8.07 14.74 -1.86
C LYS A 275 -7.37 14.65 -0.50
N MET A 276 -7.86 15.37 0.52
CA MET A 276 -7.30 15.30 1.87
C MET A 276 -7.55 13.94 2.52
N GLU A 277 -8.75 13.39 2.40
CA GLU A 277 -9.10 12.04 2.87
C GLU A 277 -8.27 10.97 2.17
N TRP A 278 -8.03 11.10 0.86
CA TRP A 278 -7.11 10.23 0.14
C TRP A 278 -5.69 10.34 0.70
N LEU A 279 -5.19 11.57 0.94
CA LEU A 279 -3.85 11.76 1.51
C LEU A 279 -3.75 11.11 2.88
N ASP A 280 -4.79 11.18 3.71
CA ASP A 280 -4.80 10.55 5.03
C ASP A 280 -4.64 9.04 4.93
N GLN A 281 -5.36 8.41 4.00
CA GLN A 281 -5.27 6.97 3.74
C GLN A 281 -3.92 6.55 3.16
N SER A 282 -3.32 7.42 2.34
CA SER A 282 -2.08 7.14 1.59
C SER A 282 -0.85 7.85 2.19
N LEU A 283 -0.92 8.32 3.44
CA LEU A 283 0.08 9.25 3.99
C LEU A 283 1.47 8.64 4.06
N ASP A 284 1.57 7.41 4.56
CA ASP A 284 2.84 6.70 4.71
C ASP A 284 3.48 6.39 3.35
N PHE A 285 2.65 6.04 2.37
CA PHE A 285 3.08 5.86 0.98
C PHE A 285 3.65 7.17 0.41
N VAL A 286 2.93 8.28 0.56
CA VAL A 286 3.37 9.60 0.08
C VAL A 286 4.68 10.02 0.75
N LYS A 287 4.81 9.87 2.07
CA LYS A 287 6.05 10.14 2.80
C LYS A 287 7.22 9.30 2.28
N SER A 288 6.97 8.01 2.04
CA SER A 288 7.98 7.08 1.51
C SER A 288 8.44 7.48 0.11
N VAL A 289 7.50 7.83 -0.77
CA VAL A 289 7.79 8.31 -2.13
C VAL A 289 8.62 9.59 -2.10
N VAL A 290 8.24 10.58 -1.28
CA VAL A 290 8.99 11.85 -1.17
C VAL A 290 10.44 11.57 -0.77
N ASN A 291 10.64 10.69 0.21
CA ASN A 291 11.96 10.27 0.65
C ASN A 291 12.75 9.56 -0.47
N ILE A 292 12.11 8.62 -1.19
CA ILE A 292 12.73 7.90 -2.31
C ILE A 292 13.18 8.87 -3.41
N LEU A 293 12.33 9.82 -3.81
CA LEU A 293 12.67 10.81 -4.83
C LEU A 293 13.87 11.66 -4.41
N ARG A 294 13.86 12.18 -3.17
CA ARG A 294 14.97 12.98 -2.63
C ARG A 294 16.27 12.18 -2.60
N ARG A 295 16.23 10.98 -2.02
CA ARG A 295 17.38 10.09 -1.93
C ARG A 295 17.89 9.68 -3.31
N SER A 296 17.00 9.46 -4.28
CA SER A 296 17.39 9.13 -5.66
C SER A 296 18.14 10.29 -6.33
N ALA A 297 17.69 11.54 -6.09
CA ALA A 297 18.38 12.73 -6.58
C ALA A 297 19.74 12.90 -5.91
N GLU A 298 19.82 12.79 -4.58
CA GLU A 298 21.08 12.85 -3.83
C GLU A 298 22.07 11.77 -4.27
N ASN A 299 21.61 10.53 -4.43
CA ASN A 299 22.42 9.43 -4.94
C ASN A 299 22.93 9.68 -6.36
N TYR A 300 22.12 10.32 -7.21
CA TYR A 300 22.57 10.69 -8.56
C TYR A 300 23.64 11.80 -8.53
N LEU A 301 23.55 12.73 -7.57
CA LEU A 301 24.60 13.74 -7.37
C LEU A 301 25.90 13.09 -6.86
N ILE A 302 25.81 12.11 -5.96
CA ILE A 302 26.96 11.32 -5.50
C ILE A 302 27.64 10.61 -6.67
N LEU A 303 26.87 10.07 -7.63
CA LEU A 303 27.42 9.45 -8.83
C LEU A 303 28.31 10.42 -9.62
N VAL A 304 27.80 11.62 -9.93
CA VAL A 304 28.52 12.58 -10.78
C VAL A 304 29.62 13.34 -10.06
N ASP A 305 29.57 13.43 -8.73
CA ASP A 305 30.60 14.15 -7.97
C ASP A 305 31.65 13.20 -7.40
N LYS A 306 31.22 12.20 -6.63
CA LYS A 306 32.15 11.32 -5.91
C LYS A 306 32.55 10.11 -6.75
N TYR A 307 31.60 9.36 -7.28
CA TYR A 307 31.92 8.11 -7.96
C TYR A 307 32.67 8.32 -9.28
N GLN A 308 32.43 9.45 -9.96
CA GLN A 308 33.27 9.85 -11.09
C GLN A 308 34.73 10.01 -10.67
N GLN A 309 34.99 10.71 -9.55
CA GLN A 309 36.35 10.91 -9.03
C GLN A 309 36.97 9.59 -8.58
N ASP A 310 36.21 8.75 -7.87
CA ASP A 310 36.67 7.43 -7.43
C ASP A 310 37.07 6.56 -8.64
N LEU A 311 36.27 6.56 -9.70
CA LEU A 311 36.58 5.81 -10.93
C LEU A 311 37.83 6.36 -11.64
N MET A 312 37.99 7.69 -11.72
CA MET A 312 39.19 8.33 -12.27
C MET A 312 40.45 7.97 -11.48
N GLN A 313 40.36 7.95 -10.15
CA GLN A 313 41.46 7.56 -9.28
C GLN A 313 41.84 6.09 -9.50
N ILE A 314 40.86 5.18 -9.63
CA ILE A 314 41.10 3.77 -9.97
C ILE A 314 41.85 3.66 -11.30
N GLY A 315 41.45 4.42 -12.33
CA GLY A 315 42.14 4.44 -13.61
C GLY A 315 43.59 4.92 -13.50
N LEU A 316 43.82 6.02 -12.77
CA LEU A 316 45.14 6.59 -12.54
C LEU A 316 46.07 5.60 -11.83
N GLU A 317 45.60 4.97 -10.75
CA GLU A 317 46.36 3.98 -9.97
C GLU A 317 46.76 2.76 -10.81
N ASN A 318 45.95 2.42 -11.82
CA ASN A 318 46.17 1.27 -12.71
C ASN A 318 46.76 1.68 -14.07
N SER A 319 47.21 2.94 -14.23
CA SER A 319 47.82 3.46 -15.46
C SER A 319 46.95 3.33 -16.72
N ILE A 320 45.64 3.49 -16.58
CA ILE A 320 44.67 3.51 -17.70
C ILE A 320 44.54 4.94 -18.22
N GLU A 321 44.37 5.09 -19.54
CA GLU A 321 44.16 6.39 -20.17
C GLU A 321 42.86 7.05 -19.68
N SER A 322 42.94 8.34 -19.35
CA SER A 322 41.79 9.09 -18.81
C SER A 322 40.58 9.08 -19.75
N GLU A 323 40.80 9.09 -21.07
CA GLU A 323 39.74 9.05 -22.08
C GLU A 323 38.93 7.74 -22.01
N GLU A 324 39.60 6.63 -21.71
CA GLU A 324 38.95 5.32 -21.58
C GLU A 324 38.12 5.23 -20.30
N VAL A 325 38.66 5.72 -19.18
CA VAL A 325 37.94 5.78 -17.90
C VAL A 325 36.73 6.72 -18.00
N GLU A 326 36.87 7.83 -18.72
CA GLU A 326 35.75 8.75 -19.00
C GLU A 326 34.67 8.06 -19.83
N ALA A 327 35.04 7.26 -20.84
CA ALA A 327 34.09 6.48 -21.61
C ALA A 327 33.33 5.48 -20.72
N TRP A 328 33.98 4.84 -19.75
CA TRP A 328 33.30 3.95 -18.79
C TRP A 328 32.32 4.71 -17.91
N PHE A 329 32.70 5.90 -17.45
CA PHE A 329 31.80 6.75 -16.66
C PHE A 329 30.58 7.20 -17.47
N VAL A 330 30.76 7.59 -18.74
CA VAL A 330 29.65 7.96 -19.64
C VAL A 330 28.67 6.81 -19.80
N GLU A 331 29.17 5.57 -19.94
CA GLU A 331 28.32 4.37 -19.98
C GLU A 331 27.56 4.19 -18.67
N TRP A 332 28.24 4.22 -17.53
CA TRP A 332 27.63 4.06 -16.21
C TRP A 332 26.54 5.11 -15.96
N ARG A 333 26.85 6.38 -16.24
CA ARG A 333 25.92 7.51 -16.12
C ARG A 333 24.67 7.31 -16.97
N ARG A 334 24.80 6.76 -18.17
CA ARG A 334 23.66 6.44 -19.05
C ARG A 334 22.76 5.35 -18.46
N GLU A 335 23.33 4.28 -17.92
CA GLU A 335 22.55 3.22 -17.26
C GLU A 335 21.80 3.77 -16.04
N ARG A 336 22.48 4.58 -15.23
CA ARG A 336 21.90 5.29 -14.07
C ARG A 336 20.77 6.24 -14.45
N LEU A 337 20.94 6.97 -15.55
CA LEU A 337 19.91 7.86 -16.06
C LEU A 337 18.67 7.09 -16.54
N THR A 338 18.86 5.88 -17.08
CA THR A 338 17.75 5.02 -17.51
C THR A 338 16.92 4.60 -16.30
N LEU A 339 17.55 4.23 -15.19
CA LEU A 339 16.86 3.93 -13.92
C LEU A 339 16.07 5.14 -13.40
N LEU A 340 16.72 6.30 -13.35
CA LEU A 340 16.10 7.53 -12.87
C LEU A 340 14.85 7.90 -13.67
N LYS A 341 14.86 7.67 -14.99
CA LYS A 341 13.70 7.90 -15.87
C LYS A 341 12.51 6.98 -15.56
N GLN A 342 12.74 5.77 -15.02
CA GLN A 342 11.67 4.82 -14.69
C GLN A 342 10.96 5.13 -13.37
N ILE A 343 11.51 6.00 -12.53
CA ILE A 343 10.88 6.40 -11.28
C ILE A 343 9.52 7.07 -11.51
N GLN A 344 9.42 7.99 -12.49
CA GLN A 344 8.19 8.75 -12.71
C GLN A 344 7.01 7.89 -13.19
N PRO A 345 7.15 7.03 -14.23
CA PRO A 345 6.06 6.14 -14.65
C PRO A 345 5.53 5.25 -13.51
N LEU A 346 6.43 4.73 -12.67
CA LEU A 346 6.06 3.90 -11.52
C LEU A 346 5.30 4.70 -10.46
N LEU A 347 5.79 5.90 -10.17
CA LEU A 347 5.13 6.80 -9.24
C LEU A 347 3.73 7.21 -9.72
N ASP A 348 3.60 7.59 -10.99
CA ASP A 348 2.32 7.96 -11.59
C ASP A 348 1.33 6.79 -11.55
N ALA A 349 1.80 5.56 -11.73
CA ALA A 349 0.95 4.37 -11.65
C ALA A 349 0.44 4.13 -10.21
N GLY A 350 1.30 4.34 -9.19
CA GLY A 350 0.91 4.29 -7.79
C GLY A 350 -0.10 5.37 -7.41
N LEU A 351 0.19 6.63 -7.73
CA LEU A 351 -0.66 7.78 -7.41
C LEU A 351 -2.02 7.80 -8.15
N ASN A 352 -2.16 6.99 -9.19
CA ASN A 352 -3.41 6.81 -9.94
C ASN A 352 -4.10 5.46 -9.59
N ASN A 353 -3.63 4.73 -8.59
CA ASN A 353 -4.14 3.42 -8.18
C ASN A 353 -4.18 2.39 -9.31
N VAL A 354 -3.27 2.50 -10.29
CA VAL A 354 -3.10 1.49 -11.36
C VAL A 354 -2.42 0.25 -10.79
N ILE A 355 -1.45 0.47 -9.90
CA ILE A 355 -0.77 -0.53 -9.09
C ILE A 355 -0.91 -0.14 -7.62
N ASP A 356 -0.90 -1.12 -6.72
CA ASP A 356 -1.01 -0.84 -5.29
C ASP A 356 0.26 -0.21 -4.73
N GLU A 357 0.08 0.57 -3.66
CA GLU A 357 1.13 1.35 -3.01
C GLU A 357 2.28 0.48 -2.52
N GLN A 358 1.99 -0.69 -1.95
CA GLN A 358 3.03 -1.60 -1.47
C GLN A 358 3.86 -2.15 -2.63
N THR A 359 3.22 -2.58 -3.72
CA THR A 359 3.90 -3.04 -4.94
C THR A 359 4.84 -1.97 -5.49
N VAL A 360 4.44 -0.68 -5.46
CA VAL A 360 5.30 0.43 -5.85
C VAL A 360 6.57 0.50 -5.00
N LEU A 361 6.43 0.40 -3.68
CA LEU A 361 7.56 0.43 -2.74
C LEU A 361 8.48 -0.79 -2.87
N ASP A 362 7.92 -1.96 -3.14
CA ASP A 362 8.68 -3.19 -3.36
C ASP A 362 9.52 -3.08 -4.64
N ILE A 363 8.95 -2.48 -5.71
CA ILE A 363 9.68 -2.24 -6.96
C ILE A 363 10.77 -1.18 -6.77
N PHE A 364 10.51 -0.10 -6.01
CA PHE A 364 11.56 0.86 -5.68
C PHE A 364 12.73 0.20 -4.94
N SER A 365 12.43 -0.75 -4.06
CA SER A 365 13.47 -1.52 -3.36
C SER A 365 14.29 -2.39 -4.33
N CYS A 366 13.64 -3.04 -5.31
CA CYS A 366 14.33 -3.78 -6.37
C CYS A 366 15.22 -2.86 -7.23
N ILE A 367 14.73 -1.66 -7.58
CA ILE A 367 15.49 -0.66 -8.34
C ILE A 367 16.71 -0.18 -7.54
N GLU A 368 16.55 0.09 -6.24
CA GLU A 368 17.65 0.49 -5.37
C GLU A 368 18.72 -0.61 -5.29
N GLN A 369 18.32 -1.87 -5.12
CA GLN A 369 19.25 -2.99 -5.12
C GLN A 369 20.02 -3.09 -6.45
N TYR A 370 19.31 -3.06 -7.58
CA TYR A 370 19.94 -3.11 -8.90
C TYR A 370 20.90 -1.93 -9.13
N GLN A 371 20.55 -0.71 -8.71
CA GLN A 371 21.46 0.42 -8.87
C GLN A 371 22.74 0.24 -8.03
N ASN A 372 22.63 -0.33 -6.82
CA ASN A 372 23.80 -0.60 -5.98
C ASN A 372 24.71 -1.66 -6.62
N GLU A 373 24.13 -2.73 -7.16
CA GLU A 373 24.89 -3.79 -7.86
C GLU A 373 25.57 -3.24 -9.14
N LEU A 374 24.89 -2.36 -9.87
CA LEU A 374 25.44 -1.64 -11.02
C LEU A 374 26.62 -0.75 -10.62
N ASP A 375 26.48 0.01 -9.54
CA ASP A 375 27.55 0.89 -9.04
C ASP A 375 28.78 0.06 -8.63
N GLN A 376 28.57 -1.06 -7.92
CA GLN A 376 29.65 -1.98 -7.56
C GLN A 376 30.32 -2.62 -8.78
N PHE A 377 29.57 -2.92 -9.84
CA PHE A 377 30.15 -3.43 -11.08
C PHE A 377 31.20 -2.46 -11.66
N TYR A 378 30.85 -1.17 -11.77
CA TYR A 378 31.78 -0.18 -12.32
C TYR A 378 32.97 0.10 -11.40
N LEU A 379 32.75 0.17 -10.08
CA LEU A 379 33.82 0.45 -9.12
C LEU A 379 34.76 -0.73 -8.86
N GLN A 380 34.28 -1.98 -8.97
CA GLN A 380 35.05 -3.15 -8.52
C GLN A 380 35.38 -4.15 -9.63
N LYS A 381 34.49 -4.34 -10.62
CA LYS A 381 34.63 -5.40 -11.63
C LYS A 381 35.13 -4.89 -12.98
N ARG A 382 34.73 -3.68 -13.37
CA ARG A 382 35.00 -3.12 -14.71
C ARG A 382 36.48 -3.10 -15.07
N LEU A 383 37.34 -2.74 -14.10
CA LEU A 383 38.79 -2.75 -14.23
C LEU A 383 39.35 -4.15 -14.55
N GLY A 384 38.86 -5.18 -13.85
CA GLY A 384 39.31 -6.57 -14.06
C GLY A 384 38.98 -7.07 -15.47
N ILE A 385 37.83 -6.66 -16.02
CA ILE A 385 37.45 -6.98 -17.40
C ILE A 385 38.42 -6.31 -18.37
N HIS A 386 38.71 -5.01 -18.20
CA HIS A 386 39.65 -4.30 -19.07
C HIS A 386 41.04 -4.94 -19.07
N THR A 387 41.62 -5.14 -17.89
CA THR A 387 42.98 -5.69 -17.75
C THR A 387 43.13 -7.09 -18.35
N THR A 388 42.06 -7.90 -18.34
CA THR A 388 42.04 -9.23 -18.97
C THR A 388 42.23 -9.17 -20.49
N TYR A 389 41.70 -8.15 -21.16
CA TYR A 389 41.64 -8.08 -22.61
C TYR A 389 42.56 -7.02 -23.24
N ALA A 390 43.12 -6.08 -22.47
CA ALA A 390 43.92 -4.94 -22.95
C ALA A 390 45.06 -5.33 -23.92
N PHE A 391 45.69 -6.50 -23.74
CA PHE A 391 46.81 -6.96 -24.57
C PHE A 391 46.46 -8.10 -25.54
N GLN A 392 45.19 -8.44 -25.68
CA GLN A 392 44.74 -9.50 -26.58
C GLN A 392 44.47 -8.96 -28.00
N PRO A 393 44.73 -9.74 -29.06
CA PRO A 393 44.25 -9.41 -30.40
C PRO A 393 42.72 -9.23 -30.42
N ASN A 394 42.25 -8.12 -31.01
CA ASN A 394 40.83 -7.70 -30.94
C ASN A 394 40.29 -7.54 -29.51
N GLY A 395 41.18 -7.30 -28.53
CA GLY A 395 40.87 -7.22 -27.10
C GLY A 395 39.76 -6.24 -26.76
N HIS A 396 39.78 -5.02 -27.31
CA HIS A 396 38.73 -4.02 -27.09
C HIS A 396 37.31 -4.52 -27.42
N ARG A 397 37.16 -5.36 -28.46
CA ARG A 397 35.87 -5.97 -28.82
C ARG A 397 35.46 -7.07 -27.84
N GLN A 398 36.42 -7.88 -27.41
CA GLN A 398 36.16 -8.93 -26.42
C GLN A 398 35.80 -8.34 -25.06
N GLU A 399 36.48 -7.27 -24.65
CA GLU A 399 36.20 -6.50 -23.45
C GLU A 399 34.77 -5.96 -23.47
N LYS A 400 34.35 -5.34 -24.58
CA LYS A 400 32.99 -4.83 -24.74
C LYS A 400 31.95 -5.94 -24.56
N LEU A 401 32.16 -7.09 -25.19
CA LEU A 401 31.26 -8.24 -25.09
C LEU A 401 31.24 -8.89 -23.70
N GLU A 402 32.36 -8.91 -22.99
CA GLU A 402 32.41 -9.34 -21.58
C GLU A 402 31.64 -8.39 -20.68
N LYS A 403 31.83 -7.09 -20.87
CA LYS A 403 31.08 -6.07 -20.15
C LYS A 403 29.57 -6.21 -20.40
N GLU A 404 29.12 -6.37 -21.65
CA GLU A 404 27.68 -6.56 -21.94
C GLU A 404 27.13 -7.85 -21.31
N GLN A 405 27.94 -8.90 -21.24
CA GLN A 405 27.54 -10.15 -20.62
C GLN A 405 27.34 -9.99 -19.11
N GLU A 406 28.26 -9.32 -18.41
CA GLU A 406 28.11 -9.06 -16.97
C GLU A 406 26.94 -8.13 -16.67
N LEU A 407 26.72 -7.08 -17.47
CA LEU A 407 25.54 -6.21 -17.33
C LEU A 407 24.23 -6.97 -17.59
N THR A 408 24.22 -7.90 -18.55
CA THR A 408 23.07 -8.79 -18.80
C THR A 408 22.75 -9.65 -17.57
N LYS A 409 23.76 -10.17 -16.87
CA LYS A 409 23.56 -10.95 -15.64
C LYS A 409 22.91 -10.10 -14.54
N LEU A 410 23.34 -8.85 -14.37
CA LEU A 410 22.71 -7.93 -13.41
C LEU A 410 21.25 -7.66 -13.76
N VAL A 411 20.95 -7.39 -15.03
CA VAL A 411 19.56 -7.19 -15.48
C VAL A 411 18.74 -8.46 -15.25
N HIS A 412 19.28 -9.65 -15.51
CA HIS A 412 18.58 -10.91 -15.25
C HIS A 412 18.26 -11.09 -13.76
N GLN A 413 19.21 -10.84 -12.86
CA GLN A 413 19.01 -10.88 -11.41
C GLN A 413 17.92 -9.89 -10.97
N PHE A 414 17.93 -8.67 -11.51
CA PHE A 414 16.88 -7.69 -11.27
C PHE A 414 15.51 -8.15 -11.78
N MET A 415 15.43 -8.77 -12.97
CA MET A 415 14.17 -9.32 -13.50
C MET A 415 13.63 -10.46 -12.63
N GLN A 416 14.50 -11.31 -12.06
CA GLN A 416 14.09 -12.37 -11.11
C GLN A 416 13.54 -11.79 -9.80
N GLN A 417 14.10 -10.67 -9.32
CA GLN A 417 13.54 -9.98 -8.15
C GLN A 417 12.16 -9.39 -8.48
N LEU A 418 12.03 -8.74 -9.64
CA LEU A 418 10.75 -8.22 -10.10
C LEU A 418 9.70 -9.31 -10.32
N GLU A 419 10.09 -10.51 -10.75
CA GLU A 419 9.18 -11.65 -10.92
C GLU A 419 8.34 -11.89 -9.65
N ASN A 420 9.00 -11.94 -8.49
CA ASN A 420 8.32 -12.16 -7.21
C ASN A 420 7.27 -11.09 -6.93
N VAL A 421 7.58 -9.83 -7.24
CA VAL A 421 6.66 -8.70 -7.06
C VAL A 421 5.54 -8.71 -8.10
N ILE A 422 5.84 -9.04 -9.36
CA ILE A 422 4.85 -9.16 -10.44
C ILE A 422 3.80 -10.20 -10.06
N PHE A 423 4.22 -11.39 -9.63
CA PHE A 423 3.30 -12.49 -9.36
C PHE A 423 2.60 -12.40 -8.00
N SER A 424 3.05 -11.55 -7.08
CA SER A 424 2.32 -11.21 -5.86
C SER A 424 1.16 -10.23 -6.09
N THR A 425 1.13 -9.53 -7.23
CA THR A 425 0.03 -8.60 -7.55
C THR A 425 -1.32 -9.30 -7.71
N LYS A 426 -2.38 -8.58 -7.33
CA LYS A 426 -3.75 -9.12 -7.23
C LYS A 426 -4.43 -9.30 -8.58
N THR A 427 -4.12 -8.45 -9.56
CA THR A 427 -4.86 -8.40 -10.83
C THR A 427 -3.97 -8.66 -12.04
N THR A 428 -4.52 -9.30 -13.08
CA THR A 428 -3.82 -9.48 -14.36
C THR A 428 -3.43 -8.16 -15.01
N ALA A 429 -4.22 -7.10 -14.82
CA ALA A 429 -3.91 -5.76 -15.35
C ALA A 429 -2.62 -5.19 -14.74
N GLN A 430 -2.44 -5.33 -13.41
CA GLN A 430 -1.21 -4.94 -12.73
C GLN A 430 -0.02 -5.75 -13.24
N LYS A 431 -0.16 -7.07 -13.39
CA LYS A 431 0.88 -7.95 -13.97
C LYS A 431 1.32 -7.47 -15.35
N ILE A 432 0.38 -7.23 -16.24
CA ILE A 432 0.66 -6.74 -17.60
C ILE A 432 1.40 -5.39 -17.55
N TRP A 433 0.95 -4.48 -16.69
CA TRP A 433 1.58 -3.17 -16.55
C TRP A 433 3.04 -3.31 -16.12
N LEU A 434 3.31 -4.14 -15.10
CA LEU A 434 4.66 -4.36 -14.56
C LEU A 434 5.59 -5.08 -15.55
N ILE A 435 5.08 -6.05 -16.31
CA ILE A 435 5.85 -6.71 -17.36
C ILE A 435 6.29 -5.67 -18.40
N ARG A 436 5.36 -4.82 -18.87
CA ARG A 436 5.69 -3.74 -19.83
C ARG A 436 6.65 -2.72 -19.25
N PHE A 437 6.50 -2.38 -17.98
CA PHE A 437 7.44 -1.52 -17.27
C PHE A 437 8.86 -2.12 -17.28
N SER A 438 8.99 -3.43 -17.06
CA SER A 438 10.28 -4.13 -17.03
C SER A 438 10.95 -4.31 -18.41
N GLU A 439 10.21 -4.17 -19.52
CA GLU A 439 10.75 -4.35 -20.88
C GLU A 439 11.85 -3.34 -21.23
N VAL A 440 11.88 -2.17 -20.57
CA VAL A 440 12.88 -1.12 -20.82
C VAL A 440 14.31 -1.67 -20.67
N TRP A 441 14.58 -2.43 -19.61
CA TRP A 441 15.90 -3.00 -19.35
C TRP A 441 16.25 -4.13 -20.31
N GLN A 442 15.28 -4.97 -20.63
CA GLN A 442 15.49 -6.11 -21.52
C GLN A 442 15.72 -5.68 -22.98
N ASN A 443 15.05 -4.61 -23.42
CA ASN A 443 15.29 -3.98 -24.70
C ASN A 443 16.61 -3.21 -24.71
N GLY A 444 17.02 -2.65 -23.57
CA GLY A 444 18.32 -2.01 -23.36
C GLY A 444 19.49 -2.91 -23.77
N ILE A 445 19.50 -4.17 -23.33
CA ILE A 445 20.54 -5.16 -23.69
C ILE A 445 20.65 -5.34 -25.20
N VAL A 446 19.51 -5.56 -25.87
CA VAL A 446 19.43 -5.79 -27.32
C VAL A 446 19.94 -4.57 -28.09
N ASN A 447 19.53 -3.38 -27.66
CA ASN A 447 19.94 -2.12 -28.30
C ASN A 447 21.45 -1.89 -28.14
N GLN A 448 22.03 -2.17 -26.96
CA GLN A 448 23.47 -2.00 -26.73
C GLN A 448 24.32 -2.91 -27.63
N ILE A 449 23.93 -4.18 -27.77
CA ILE A 449 24.61 -5.11 -28.67
C ILE A 449 24.48 -4.66 -30.13
N THR A 450 23.29 -4.19 -30.53
CA THR A 450 23.03 -3.70 -31.89
C THR A 450 23.85 -2.44 -32.21
N ASP A 451 23.89 -1.48 -31.28
CA ASP A 451 24.65 -0.24 -31.42
C ASP A 451 26.17 -0.53 -31.51
N PHE A 452 26.67 -1.46 -30.69
CA PHE A 452 28.06 -1.89 -30.75
C PHE A 452 28.42 -2.44 -32.14
N LEU A 453 27.62 -3.38 -32.65
CA LEU A 453 27.85 -3.97 -33.96
C LEU A 453 27.83 -2.94 -35.09
N THR A 454 26.93 -1.95 -34.99
CA THR A 454 26.82 -0.87 -35.96
C THR A 454 28.07 0.01 -35.95
N LYS A 455 28.50 0.46 -34.77
CA LYS A 455 29.65 1.36 -34.61
C LYS A 455 30.97 0.74 -35.07
N GLU A 456 31.13 -0.56 -34.83
CA GLU A 456 32.31 -1.31 -35.24
C GLU A 456 32.29 -1.75 -36.72
N GLN A 457 31.26 -1.36 -37.48
CA GLN A 457 31.04 -1.76 -38.88
C GLN A 457 31.01 -3.29 -39.07
N LEU A 458 30.68 -4.03 -38.01
CA LEU A 458 30.64 -5.49 -38.01
C LEU A 458 29.36 -6.02 -38.65
N ILE A 459 28.35 -5.17 -38.80
CA ILE A 459 27.07 -5.49 -39.47
C ILE A 459 27.26 -5.81 -40.96
N GLU A 460 28.40 -5.46 -41.57
CA GLU A 460 28.65 -5.76 -42.99
C GLU A 460 29.28 -7.16 -43.20
N ARG A 461 29.70 -7.85 -42.14
CA ARG A 461 30.24 -9.21 -42.24
C ARG A 461 29.11 -10.24 -42.33
N ASP A 462 29.12 -11.06 -43.38
CA ASP A 462 28.11 -12.11 -43.61
C ASP A 462 27.90 -13.05 -42.40
N ASP A 463 28.99 -13.41 -41.69
CA ASP A 463 28.91 -14.29 -40.51
C ASP A 463 28.25 -13.61 -39.30
N VAL A 464 28.48 -12.31 -39.11
CA VAL A 464 27.84 -11.50 -38.05
C VAL A 464 26.37 -11.22 -38.40
N VAL A 465 26.06 -10.91 -39.67
CA VAL A 465 24.68 -10.73 -40.15
C VAL A 465 23.85 -11.97 -39.92
N GLN A 466 24.40 -13.15 -40.25
CA GLN A 466 23.71 -14.40 -40.02
C GLN A 466 23.42 -14.60 -38.52
N ILE A 467 24.41 -14.37 -37.64
CA ILE A 467 24.24 -14.44 -36.19
C ILE A 467 23.16 -13.45 -35.70
N MET A 468 23.14 -12.22 -36.20
CA MET A 468 22.09 -11.24 -35.86
C MET A 468 20.70 -11.72 -36.31
N SER A 469 20.58 -12.20 -37.56
CA SER A 469 19.29 -12.61 -38.12
C SER A 469 18.69 -13.82 -37.38
N GLU A 470 19.53 -14.72 -36.87
CA GLU A 470 19.11 -15.95 -36.23
C GLU A 470 18.95 -15.81 -34.71
N GLU A 471 19.93 -15.23 -34.01
CA GLU A 471 19.95 -15.22 -32.54
C GLU A 471 19.38 -13.94 -31.92
N LEU A 472 19.72 -12.76 -32.46
CA LEU A 472 19.14 -11.50 -31.96
C LEU A 472 17.62 -11.47 -32.19
N ARG A 473 17.16 -12.03 -33.31
CA ARG A 473 15.72 -12.18 -33.59
C ARG A 473 15.02 -13.07 -32.57
N LYS A 474 15.65 -14.13 -32.06
CA LYS A 474 15.06 -14.97 -31.00
C LYS A 474 14.91 -14.19 -29.70
N VAL A 475 15.94 -13.44 -29.30
CA VAL A 475 15.91 -12.57 -28.11
C VAL A 475 14.80 -11.50 -28.24
N GLN A 476 14.61 -10.93 -29.43
CA GLN A 476 13.57 -9.95 -29.71
C GLN A 476 12.16 -10.55 -29.83
N GLN A 477 12.03 -11.77 -30.36
CA GLN A 477 10.74 -12.45 -30.57
C GLN A 477 10.11 -12.98 -29.27
N GLN A 478 10.89 -13.11 -28.20
CA GLN A 478 10.39 -13.48 -26.88
C GLN A 478 9.66 -12.31 -26.25
N ASN A 479 8.36 -12.24 -26.52
CA ASN A 479 7.45 -11.25 -25.95
C ASN A 479 6.97 -11.76 -24.58
N LEU A 480 7.41 -11.16 -23.47
CA LEU A 480 7.00 -11.59 -22.12
C LEU A 480 5.49 -11.49 -21.89
N ALA A 481 4.76 -10.78 -22.77
CA ALA A 481 3.30 -10.81 -22.83
C ALA A 481 2.70 -12.23 -23.00
N ALA A 482 3.42 -13.19 -23.60
CA ALA A 482 2.98 -14.59 -23.69
C ALA A 482 3.08 -15.34 -22.34
N CYS A 483 3.82 -14.80 -21.36
CA CYS A 483 4.12 -15.41 -20.07
C CYS A 483 3.11 -15.07 -18.96
N LEU A 484 1.95 -14.51 -19.32
CA LEU A 484 0.90 -14.13 -18.37
C LEU A 484 0.15 -15.31 -17.74
N GLN A 485 0.50 -16.55 -18.08
CA GLN A 485 -0.20 -17.76 -17.59
C GLN A 485 0.13 -18.07 -16.13
N ASP A 486 1.42 -18.15 -15.77
CA ASP A 486 1.88 -18.43 -14.41
C ASP A 486 3.35 -18.00 -14.21
N ALA A 487 3.78 -17.97 -12.94
CA ALA A 487 5.13 -17.55 -12.55
C ALA A 487 6.22 -18.45 -13.14
N GLN A 488 5.99 -19.78 -13.18
CA GLN A 488 6.96 -20.73 -13.71
C GLN A 488 7.22 -20.48 -15.20
N SER A 489 6.15 -20.29 -15.98
CA SER A 489 6.24 -19.97 -17.41
C SER A 489 7.01 -18.68 -17.67
N TYR A 490 6.84 -17.67 -16.82
CA TYR A 490 7.59 -16.42 -16.89
C TYR A 490 9.06 -16.60 -16.52
N SER A 491 9.35 -17.34 -15.44
CA SER A 491 10.73 -17.66 -15.03
C SER A 491 11.46 -18.46 -16.11
N ASP A 492 10.81 -19.46 -16.71
CA ASP A 492 11.36 -20.27 -17.80
C ASP A 492 11.67 -19.41 -19.02
N ALA A 493 10.80 -18.44 -19.35
CA ALA A 493 11.04 -17.50 -20.44
C ALA A 493 12.21 -16.54 -20.14
N LEU A 494 12.34 -16.05 -18.90
CA LEU A 494 13.50 -15.25 -18.48
C LEU A 494 14.80 -16.04 -18.58
N ALA A 495 14.82 -17.30 -18.12
CA ALA A 495 15.99 -18.16 -18.19
C ALA A 495 16.37 -18.50 -19.65
N GLN A 496 15.36 -18.75 -20.49
CA GLN A 496 15.58 -19.01 -21.91
C GLN A 496 16.14 -17.75 -22.62
N ARG A 497 15.65 -16.56 -22.28
CA ARG A 497 16.19 -15.30 -22.80
C ARG A 497 17.64 -15.08 -22.41
N GLU A 498 17.99 -15.33 -21.15
CA GLU A 498 19.38 -15.23 -20.68
C GLU A 498 20.30 -16.18 -21.47
N LYS A 499 19.85 -17.42 -21.68
CA LYS A 499 20.57 -18.42 -22.47
C LYS A 499 20.76 -17.98 -23.92
N ASP A 500 19.74 -17.40 -24.54
CA ASP A 500 19.81 -16.91 -25.92
C ASP A 500 20.77 -15.71 -26.06
N VAL A 501 20.75 -14.77 -25.11
CA VAL A 501 21.71 -13.65 -25.07
C VAL A 501 23.14 -14.15 -24.85
N ASN A 502 23.36 -15.08 -23.90
CA ASN A 502 24.67 -15.67 -23.67
C ASN A 502 25.19 -16.42 -24.92
N THR A 503 24.31 -17.12 -25.63
CA THR A 503 24.64 -17.81 -26.88
C THR A 503 25.01 -16.83 -27.99
N LEU A 504 24.25 -15.74 -28.12
CA LEU A 504 24.54 -14.65 -29.05
C LEU A 504 25.94 -14.07 -28.78
N ILE A 505 26.22 -13.66 -27.55
CA ILE A 505 27.53 -13.09 -27.15
C ILE A 505 28.66 -14.10 -27.43
N PHE A 506 28.48 -15.37 -27.10
CA PHE A 506 29.48 -16.41 -27.35
C PHE A 506 29.79 -16.58 -28.85
N LYS A 507 28.75 -16.68 -29.70
CA LYS A 507 28.91 -16.79 -31.16
C LYS A 507 29.61 -15.55 -31.72
N MET A 508 29.26 -14.37 -31.23
CA MET A 508 29.90 -13.12 -31.63
C MET A 508 31.38 -13.09 -31.24
N ARG A 509 31.75 -13.46 -30.00
CA ARG A 509 33.18 -13.55 -29.60
C ARG A 509 33.98 -14.45 -30.53
N LYS A 510 33.43 -15.62 -30.86
CA LYS A 510 34.07 -16.57 -31.79
C LYS A 510 34.23 -16.01 -33.19
N ALA A 511 33.26 -15.23 -33.68
CA ALA A 511 33.34 -14.57 -34.99
C ALA A 511 34.39 -13.45 -35.00
N LEU A 512 34.57 -12.73 -33.89
CA LEU A 512 35.53 -11.62 -33.75
C LEU A 512 36.96 -12.06 -33.45
N MET A 513 37.16 -13.30 -33.00
CA MET A 513 38.49 -13.92 -32.90
C MET A 513 39.05 -14.38 -34.26
N LYS A 514 38.18 -14.48 -35.28
CA LYS A 514 38.55 -14.76 -36.68
C LYS A 514 38.71 -13.45 -37.43
#